data_AF-A0A9D1SW67-F1
#
_entry.id   AF-A0A9D1SW67-F1
#
_cell.length_a   1.000
_cell.length_b   1.000
_cell.length_c   1.000
_cell.angle_alpha   90.00
_cell.angle_beta   90.00
_cell.angle_gamma   90.00
#
_symmetry.space_group_name_H-M   'P 1'
#
loop_
_entity.id
_entity.type
_entity.pdbx_description
1 polymer ?
#
loop_
_entity_poly.entity_id
_entity_poly.type
_entity_poly.pdbx_seq_one_letter_code
_entity_poly.pdbx_strand_id
1 'polypeptide(L)'
;MEHFSAPRLASAEDTNGLVASFTTHYGDSSDGRKHNIALAARLIDGTVILPEDEFSFNDTVGARTEERGFRTAYVIQDGEYVEGTGGGVCQVSTTLYNCALLAGLVVTRSRPHSLPVGYVAPSFDAMVSSESDLRFANILPAPITLRMYADGNYLRAEIRGVPSGISVRRRSVTLETLPAKTTYIDDPTLPAGSETVELTGRNGLRSEGWLEFSRDGKALAAVRIRRDCYLPQTRVIRRGTALHQENQENIVGEGVTPSRFHTFY
;
A
#
# COMPACT_ATOMS: atom_id res chain seq x y z
N MET A 1 37.36 -28.70 38.98
CA MET A 1 36.56 -27.50 39.30
C MET A 1 36.44 -26.71 38.01
N GLU A 2 35.29 -26.82 37.34
CA GLU A 2 35.04 -26.04 36.13
C GLU A 2 34.82 -24.59 36.54
N HIS A 3 35.68 -23.71 36.04
CA HIS A 3 35.51 -22.28 36.18
C HIS A 3 34.32 -21.84 35.31
N PHE A 4 33.15 -21.70 35.93
CA PHE A 4 32.06 -20.90 35.38
C PHE A 4 32.53 -19.45 35.32
N SER A 5 33.01 -19.03 34.15
CA SER A 5 33.24 -17.62 33.86
C SER A 5 31.87 -16.93 33.80
N ALA A 6 31.67 -15.90 34.61
CA ALA A 6 30.46 -15.09 34.59
C ALA A 6 30.23 -14.52 33.18
N PRO A 7 28.97 -14.44 32.70
CA PRO A 7 28.69 -13.86 31.40
C PRO A 7 29.21 -12.42 31.35
N ARG A 8 30.06 -12.14 30.37
CA ARG A 8 30.57 -10.79 30.10
C ARG A 8 29.37 -9.91 29.76
N LEU A 9 29.12 -8.89 30.58
CA LEU A 9 28.20 -7.80 30.23
C LEU A 9 28.71 -7.18 28.93
N ALA A 10 27.90 -7.28 27.87
CA ALA A 10 28.17 -6.68 26.59
C ALA A 10 28.39 -5.16 26.76
N SER A 11 29.36 -4.59 26.05
CA SER A 11 29.59 -3.15 26.08
C SER A 11 28.39 -2.41 25.44
N ALA A 12 28.21 -1.12 25.74
CA ALA A 12 27.12 -0.33 25.13
C ALA A 12 27.20 -0.24 23.58
N GLU A 13 28.36 -0.55 22.98
CA GLU A 13 28.54 -0.66 21.53
C GLU A 13 28.10 -2.03 20.99
N ASP A 14 28.18 -3.10 21.81
CA ASP A 14 27.70 -4.45 21.48
C ASP A 14 26.17 -4.60 21.56
N THR A 15 25.46 -3.63 22.15
CA THR A 15 24.01 -3.68 22.39
C THR A 15 23.15 -2.95 21.36
N ASN A 16 23.73 -2.36 20.30
CA ASN A 16 23.02 -1.56 19.30
C ASN A 16 23.24 -2.03 17.84
N GLY A 17 23.45 -3.34 17.66
CA GLY A 17 23.58 -3.98 16.35
C GLY A 17 22.30 -3.87 15.50
N LEU A 18 22.43 -4.05 14.18
CA LEU A 18 21.27 -4.14 13.30
C LEU A 18 20.59 -5.51 13.49
N VAL A 19 19.37 -5.53 14.03
CA VAL A 19 18.57 -6.75 14.20
C VAL A 19 17.80 -7.04 12.91
N ALA A 20 17.14 -6.03 12.35
CA ALA A 20 16.45 -6.14 11.07
C ALA A 20 16.32 -4.78 10.39
N SER A 21 16.10 -4.81 9.07
CA SER A 21 15.72 -3.64 8.29
C SER A 21 14.70 -4.02 7.22
N PHE A 22 13.83 -3.07 6.88
CA PHE A 22 12.93 -3.21 5.74
C PHE A 22 12.79 -1.87 5.01
N THR A 23 12.65 -1.92 3.68
CA THR A 23 12.61 -0.72 2.84
C THR A 23 11.47 -0.81 1.83
N THR A 24 10.77 0.31 1.62
CA THR A 24 9.76 0.47 0.58
C THR A 24 10.04 1.71 -0.27
N HIS A 25 9.67 1.67 -1.55
CA HIS A 25 9.82 2.79 -2.47
C HIS A 25 8.60 3.72 -2.43
N TYR A 26 8.83 5.04 -2.50
CA TYR A 26 7.78 6.06 -2.61
C TYR A 26 8.18 7.27 -3.46
N GLY A 27 9.24 7.18 -4.27
CA GLY A 27 9.77 8.29 -5.09
C GLY A 27 8.77 8.90 -6.07
N ASP A 28 7.83 8.11 -6.59
CA ASP A 28 6.81 8.57 -7.54
C ASP A 28 5.58 9.21 -6.87
N SER A 29 5.65 9.44 -5.55
CA SER A 29 4.54 10.01 -4.80
C SER A 29 4.41 11.52 -4.96
N SER A 30 3.19 12.03 -4.78
CA SER A 30 2.95 13.46 -4.62
C SER A 30 3.67 14.04 -3.39
N ASP A 31 3.96 15.34 -3.42
CA ASP A 31 4.67 16.02 -2.33
C ASP A 31 3.95 15.93 -0.99
N GLY A 32 2.61 16.03 -0.99
CA GLY A 32 1.80 15.83 0.21
C GLY A 32 2.01 14.46 0.85
N ARG A 33 2.03 13.41 0.02
CA ARG A 33 2.28 12.03 0.47
C ARG A 33 3.72 11.84 0.98
N LYS A 34 4.72 12.38 0.27
CA LYS A 34 6.13 12.33 0.68
C LYS A 34 6.33 13.02 2.04
N HIS A 35 5.72 14.19 2.22
CA HIS A 35 5.75 14.95 3.46
C HIS A 35 5.15 14.15 4.63
N ASN A 36 3.97 13.56 4.44
CA ASN A 36 3.29 12.74 5.46
C ASN A 36 4.12 11.52 5.87
N ILE A 37 4.74 10.84 4.90
CA ILE A 37 5.63 9.70 5.15
C ILE A 37 6.83 10.15 6.01
N ALA A 38 7.49 11.24 5.62
CA ALA A 38 8.63 11.77 6.36
C ALA A 38 8.24 12.23 7.78
N LEU A 39 7.08 12.86 7.94
CA LEU A 39 6.58 13.30 9.24
C LEU A 39 6.29 12.11 10.16
N ALA A 40 5.54 11.12 9.70
CA ALA A 40 5.24 9.93 10.50
C ALA A 40 6.51 9.11 10.82
N ALA A 41 7.46 9.01 9.88
CA ALA A 41 8.75 8.39 10.13
C ALA A 41 9.52 9.11 11.25
N ARG A 42 9.58 10.45 11.23
CA ARG A 42 10.24 11.24 12.29
C ARG A 42 9.60 11.07 13.66
N LEU A 43 8.28 10.90 13.74
CA LEU A 43 7.58 10.69 15.01
C LEU A 43 7.89 9.32 15.65
N ILE A 44 8.34 8.36 14.84
CA ILE A 44 8.70 7.00 15.29
C ILE A 44 10.21 6.86 15.55
N ASP A 45 11.06 7.58 14.81
CA ASP A 45 12.52 7.48 14.91
C ASP A 45 13.00 7.74 16.35
N GLY A 46 13.79 6.81 16.88
CA GLY A 46 14.33 6.88 18.24
C GLY A 46 13.45 6.26 19.33
N THR A 47 12.28 5.69 18.98
CA THR A 47 11.44 4.98 19.96
C THR A 47 12.20 3.77 20.53
N VAL A 48 12.31 3.70 21.85
CA VAL A 48 12.89 2.56 22.58
C VAL A 48 11.76 1.70 23.13
N ILE A 49 11.85 0.38 22.95
CA ILE A 49 10.88 -0.59 23.45
C ILE A 49 11.64 -1.56 24.35
N LEU A 50 11.29 -1.60 25.64
CA LEU A 50 11.92 -2.50 26.61
C LEU A 50 11.46 -3.95 26.40
N PRO A 51 12.16 -4.96 26.94
CA PRO A 51 11.64 -6.33 26.96
C PRO A 51 10.23 -6.36 27.56
N GLU A 52 9.36 -7.17 26.96
CA GLU A 52 7.94 -7.36 27.32
C GLU A 52 7.01 -6.16 27.06
N ASP A 53 7.55 -4.98 26.73
CA ASP A 53 6.74 -3.82 26.33
C ASP A 53 6.17 -3.96 24.91
N GLU A 54 5.04 -3.29 24.70
CA GLU A 54 4.34 -3.23 23.41
C GLU A 54 4.46 -1.84 22.79
N PHE A 55 4.79 -1.80 21.50
CA PHE A 55 4.69 -0.61 20.67
C PHE A 55 3.28 -0.47 20.09
N SER A 56 2.80 0.77 20.01
CA SER A 56 1.54 1.14 19.39
C SER A 56 1.74 2.28 18.40
N PHE A 57 1.47 2.02 17.12
CA PHE A 57 1.68 3.00 16.07
C PHE A 57 0.82 4.24 16.25
N ASN A 58 -0.44 4.07 16.67
CA ASN A 58 -1.36 5.17 16.91
C ASN A 58 -0.95 6.00 18.13
N ASP A 59 -0.43 5.39 19.19
CA ASP A 59 0.01 6.15 20.38
C ASP A 59 1.28 6.96 20.07
N THR A 60 2.18 6.43 19.25
CA THR A 60 3.42 7.12 18.85
C THR A 60 3.18 8.21 17.81
N VAL A 61 2.45 7.91 16.72
CA VAL A 61 2.24 8.87 15.62
C VAL A 61 1.11 9.85 15.92
N GLY A 62 0.10 9.43 16.67
CA GLY A 62 -1.10 10.19 16.98
C GLY A 62 -2.01 10.43 15.77
N ALA A 63 -2.96 11.36 15.96
CA ALA A 63 -3.95 11.74 14.95
C ALA A 63 -3.28 12.38 13.71
N ARG A 64 -3.80 12.05 12.52
CA ARG A 64 -3.27 12.53 11.23
C ARG A 64 -4.05 13.77 10.77
N THR A 65 -3.85 14.89 11.43
CA THR A 65 -4.59 16.14 11.18
C THR A 65 -3.69 17.23 10.60
N GLU A 66 -4.30 18.25 9.99
CA GLU A 66 -3.57 19.39 9.42
C GLU A 66 -2.85 20.20 10.50
N GLU A 67 -3.44 20.34 11.69
CA GLU A 67 -2.85 21.05 12.84
C GLU A 67 -1.57 20.36 13.32
N ARG A 68 -1.50 19.03 13.15
CA ARG A 68 -0.30 18.23 13.44
C ARG A 68 0.69 18.19 12.28
N GLY A 69 0.42 18.96 11.22
CA GLY A 69 1.29 19.12 10.06
C GLY A 69 1.11 18.06 8.97
N PHE A 70 0.09 17.20 9.04
CA PHE A 70 -0.23 16.29 7.95
C PHE A 70 -0.90 17.06 6.80
N ARG A 71 -0.65 16.62 5.57
CA ARG A 71 -1.18 17.23 4.34
C ARG A 71 -2.18 16.32 3.67
N THR A 72 -3.04 16.90 2.84
CA THR A 72 -3.93 16.16 1.95
C THR A 72 -3.12 15.36 0.92
N ALA A 73 -3.50 14.10 0.76
CA ALA A 73 -2.98 13.18 -0.25
C ALA A 73 -4.00 12.05 -0.48
N TYR A 74 -3.82 11.24 -1.52
CA TYR A 74 -4.71 10.10 -1.72
C TYR A 74 -4.64 9.07 -0.58
N VAL A 75 -5.80 8.69 -0.07
CA VAL A 75 -6.05 7.62 0.91
C VAL A 75 -6.97 6.57 0.30
N ILE A 76 -7.01 5.37 0.88
CA ILE A 76 -7.98 4.33 0.49
C ILE A 76 -9.17 4.43 1.44
N GLN A 77 -10.35 4.75 0.90
CA GLN A 77 -11.62 4.77 1.64
C GLN A 77 -12.65 3.95 0.86
N ASP A 78 -13.32 3.01 1.53
CA ASP A 78 -14.36 2.16 0.95
C ASP A 78 -13.97 1.43 -0.35
N GLY A 79 -12.68 1.15 -0.55
CA GLY A 79 -12.16 0.49 -1.76
C GLY A 79 -11.87 1.43 -2.93
N GLU A 80 -11.82 2.74 -2.69
CA GLU A 80 -11.48 3.76 -3.67
C GLU A 80 -10.35 4.67 -3.18
N TYR A 81 -9.63 5.28 -4.12
CA TYR A 81 -8.62 6.28 -3.81
C TYR A 81 -9.28 7.66 -3.81
N VAL A 82 -9.36 8.28 -2.63
CA VAL A 82 -9.95 9.62 -2.43
C VAL A 82 -8.93 10.53 -1.77
N GLU A 83 -9.09 11.85 -1.90
CA GLU A 83 -8.25 12.78 -1.16
C GLU A 83 -8.59 12.77 0.32
N GLY A 84 -7.56 12.74 1.17
CA GLY A 84 -7.71 12.82 2.62
C GLY A 84 -6.42 13.20 3.33
N THR A 85 -6.53 13.67 4.57
CA THR A 85 -5.37 14.05 5.37
C THR A 85 -4.57 12.82 5.80
N GLY A 86 -3.24 12.86 5.65
CA GLY A 86 -2.36 11.79 6.11
C GLY A 86 -2.16 10.64 5.11
N GLY A 87 -2.53 10.81 3.84
CA GLY A 87 -2.18 9.86 2.79
C GLY A 87 -0.68 9.53 2.78
N GLY A 88 -0.35 8.23 2.75
CA GLY A 88 1.02 7.72 2.86
C GLY A 88 1.37 7.08 4.21
N VAL A 89 0.66 7.38 5.29
CA VAL A 89 0.98 6.87 6.64
C VAL A 89 0.86 5.34 6.76
N CYS A 90 -0.04 4.70 6.01
CA CYS A 90 -0.11 3.23 5.97
C CYS A 90 1.15 2.57 5.38
N GLN A 91 1.89 3.25 4.49
CA GLN A 91 3.17 2.75 4.00
C GLN A 91 4.23 2.78 5.11
N VAL A 92 4.16 3.75 6.03
CA VAL A 92 5.02 3.81 7.22
C VAL A 92 4.74 2.65 8.16
N SER A 93 3.46 2.45 8.49
CA SER A 93 3.04 1.29 9.30
C SER A 93 3.45 -0.03 8.65
N THR A 94 3.20 -0.20 7.35
CA THR A 94 3.60 -1.41 6.61
C THR A 94 5.11 -1.62 6.62
N THR A 95 5.91 -0.57 6.45
CA THR A 95 7.37 -0.70 6.45
C THR A 95 7.88 -1.14 7.82
N LEU A 96 7.35 -0.54 8.88
CA LEU A 96 7.68 -0.90 10.25
C LEU A 96 7.20 -2.32 10.62
N TYR A 97 5.98 -2.70 10.21
CA TYR A 97 5.43 -4.04 10.40
C TYR A 97 6.35 -5.11 9.82
N ASN A 98 6.82 -4.94 8.59
CA ASN A 98 7.74 -5.90 7.98
C ASN A 98 9.09 -5.93 8.68
N CYS A 99 9.60 -4.78 9.13
CA CYS A 99 10.82 -4.74 9.93
C CYS A 99 10.65 -5.52 11.24
N ALA A 100 9.52 -5.35 11.93
CA ALA A 100 9.18 -6.09 13.16
C ALA A 100 9.09 -7.60 12.94
N LEU A 101 8.45 -8.04 11.84
CA LEU A 101 8.42 -9.46 11.46
C LEU A 101 9.83 -10.01 11.22
N LEU A 102 10.68 -9.26 10.50
CA LEU A 102 12.06 -9.66 10.21
C LEU A 102 12.94 -9.68 11.46
N ALA A 103 12.66 -8.83 12.45
CA ALA A 103 13.31 -8.85 13.76
C ALA A 103 12.83 -9.98 14.68
N GLY A 104 11.82 -10.76 14.25
CA GLY A 104 11.24 -11.83 15.06
C GLY A 104 10.40 -11.33 16.23
N LEU A 105 9.89 -10.09 16.17
CA LEU A 105 8.98 -9.55 17.18
C LEU A 105 7.58 -10.16 17.02
N VAL A 106 6.80 -10.15 18.10
CA VAL A 106 5.42 -10.66 18.09
C VAL A 106 4.48 -9.53 17.73
N VAL A 107 3.88 -9.60 16.53
CA VAL A 107 2.82 -8.66 16.14
C VAL A 107 1.52 -9.07 16.81
N THR A 108 1.03 -8.23 17.71
CA THR A 108 -0.18 -8.45 18.52
C THR A 108 -1.42 -7.85 17.85
N ARG A 109 -1.25 -6.81 17.03
CA ARG A 109 -2.34 -6.21 16.23
C ARG A 109 -1.83 -5.78 14.87
N SER A 110 -2.49 -6.26 13.82
CA SER A 110 -2.37 -5.74 12.46
C SER A 110 -3.62 -6.07 11.66
N ARG A 111 -3.92 -5.26 10.65
CA ARG A 111 -4.99 -5.52 9.68
C ARG A 111 -4.47 -5.22 8.27
N PRO A 112 -4.79 -6.04 7.26
CA PRO A 112 -4.50 -5.70 5.87
C PRO A 112 -5.40 -4.54 5.39
N HIS A 113 -5.03 -3.92 4.29
CA HIS A 113 -5.91 -3.08 3.49
C HIS A 113 -6.99 -3.94 2.82
N SER A 114 -8.09 -3.30 2.42
CA SER A 114 -9.14 -3.93 1.61
C SER A 114 -8.70 -4.20 0.17
N LEU A 115 -7.72 -3.45 -0.33
CA LEU A 115 -7.17 -3.56 -1.68
C LEU A 115 -5.68 -3.92 -1.64
N PRO A 116 -5.14 -4.62 -2.66
CA PRO A 116 -3.71 -4.85 -2.76
C PRO A 116 -2.95 -3.52 -2.89
N VAL A 117 -1.87 -3.36 -2.13
CA VAL A 117 -0.98 -2.20 -2.20
C VAL A 117 0.27 -2.52 -3.04
N GLY A 118 0.79 -1.54 -3.77
CA GLY A 118 1.88 -1.76 -4.73
C GLY A 118 3.29 -1.81 -4.12
N TYR A 119 3.46 -1.50 -2.84
CA TYR A 119 4.79 -1.36 -2.21
C TYR A 119 5.20 -2.56 -1.33
N VAL A 120 4.35 -3.58 -1.21
CA VAL A 120 4.68 -4.83 -0.50
C VAL A 120 3.89 -6.00 -1.09
N ALA A 121 4.42 -7.22 -0.95
CA ALA A 121 3.70 -8.44 -1.32
C ALA A 121 2.41 -8.61 -0.49
N PRO A 122 1.38 -9.29 -1.02
CA PRO A 122 0.17 -9.60 -0.27
C PRO A 122 0.47 -10.33 1.04
N SER A 123 -0.38 -10.11 2.03
CA SER A 123 -0.23 -10.59 3.40
C SER A 123 0.95 -10.01 4.19
N PHE A 124 1.54 -8.93 3.69
CA PHE A 124 2.60 -8.21 4.39
C PHE A 124 2.34 -6.70 4.54
N ASP A 125 1.13 -6.23 4.30
CA ASP A 125 0.72 -4.85 4.56
C ASP A 125 0.07 -4.66 5.94
N ALA A 126 0.17 -3.45 6.51
CA ALA A 126 -0.46 -3.10 7.77
C ALA A 126 -1.18 -1.74 7.62
N MET A 127 -2.51 -1.79 7.61
CA MET A 127 -3.39 -0.64 7.53
C MET A 127 -3.59 -0.03 8.93
N VAL A 128 -3.47 1.29 9.01
CA VAL A 128 -3.73 2.08 10.22
C VAL A 128 -4.77 3.15 9.94
N SER A 129 -5.60 3.45 10.94
CA SER A 129 -6.62 4.51 10.95
C SER A 129 -6.85 4.94 12.40
N SER A 130 -7.93 5.65 12.72
CA SER A 130 -8.34 5.82 14.12
C SER A 130 -8.73 4.48 14.76
N GLU A 131 -9.35 3.59 13.98
CA GLU A 131 -9.90 2.30 14.44
C GLU A 131 -8.92 1.12 14.24
N SER A 132 -7.91 1.28 13.39
CA SER A 132 -6.90 0.27 13.08
C SER A 132 -5.51 0.74 13.49
N ASP A 133 -4.71 -0.17 14.02
CA ASP A 133 -3.43 0.11 14.65
C ASP A 133 -2.48 -1.03 14.35
N LEU A 134 -1.18 -0.71 14.33
CA LEU A 134 -0.11 -1.68 14.30
C LEU A 134 0.48 -1.76 15.71
N ARG A 135 0.45 -2.96 16.30
CA ARG A 135 1.05 -3.23 17.59
C ARG A 135 1.95 -4.44 17.56
N PHE A 136 3.07 -4.36 18.25
CA PHE A 136 3.98 -5.48 18.41
C PHE A 136 4.74 -5.40 19.73
N ALA A 137 4.99 -6.57 20.33
CA ALA A 137 5.69 -6.70 21.59
C ALA A 137 7.16 -7.08 21.38
N ASN A 138 8.04 -6.48 22.19
CA ASN A 138 9.44 -6.86 22.23
C ASN A 138 9.63 -8.10 23.11
N ILE A 139 9.75 -9.27 22.50
CA ILE A 139 10.02 -10.53 23.19
C ILE A 139 11.52 -10.84 23.35
N LEU A 140 12.39 -9.90 22.97
CA LEU A 140 13.85 -10.07 23.05
C LEU A 140 14.34 -9.74 24.47
N PRO A 141 15.47 -10.33 24.93
CA PRO A 141 15.96 -10.14 26.30
C PRO A 141 16.56 -8.76 26.57
N ALA A 142 16.62 -7.88 25.57
CA ALA A 142 17.21 -6.55 25.66
C ALA A 142 16.31 -5.50 24.99
N PRO A 143 16.43 -4.21 25.37
CA PRO A 143 15.73 -3.14 24.68
C PRO A 143 16.07 -3.09 23.20
N ILE A 144 15.09 -2.65 22.40
CA ILE A 144 15.28 -2.35 20.98
C ILE A 144 15.00 -0.89 20.70
N THR A 145 15.66 -0.34 19.68
CA THR A 145 15.40 1.01 19.19
C THR A 145 14.89 0.96 17.77
N LEU A 146 13.77 1.64 17.51
CA LEU A 146 13.24 1.86 16.17
C LEU A 146 13.99 3.00 15.51
N ARG A 147 14.54 2.77 14.31
CA ARG A 147 15.09 3.83 13.47
C ARG A 147 14.32 3.94 12.17
N MET A 148 14.01 5.17 11.76
CA MET A 148 13.21 5.45 10.57
C MET A 148 13.90 6.50 9.69
N TYR A 149 14.00 6.20 8.40
CA TYR A 149 14.66 7.04 7.41
C TYR A 149 13.73 7.22 6.20
N ALA A 150 13.52 8.47 5.79
CA ALA A 150 12.66 8.84 4.67
C ALA A 150 13.37 9.93 3.85
N ASP A 151 13.91 9.57 2.68
CA ASP A 151 14.81 10.45 1.89
C ASP A 151 14.12 11.10 0.67
N GLY A 152 12.83 10.87 0.48
CA GLY A 152 12.04 11.33 -0.66
C GLY A 152 11.85 10.26 -1.75
N ASN A 153 12.64 9.19 -1.73
CA ASN A 153 12.56 8.04 -2.63
C ASN A 153 12.30 6.72 -1.91
N TYR A 154 12.97 6.48 -0.78
CA TYR A 154 12.92 5.24 -0.02
C TYR A 154 12.61 5.51 1.44
N LEU A 155 11.69 4.70 1.97
CA LEU A 155 11.38 4.66 3.39
C LEU A 155 12.01 3.39 3.95
N ARG A 156 12.91 3.54 4.92
CA ARG A 156 13.59 2.44 5.59
C ARG A 156 13.26 2.45 7.08
N ALA A 157 12.81 1.31 7.57
CA ALA A 157 12.73 1.01 9.00
C ALA A 157 13.90 0.11 9.38
N GLU A 158 14.45 0.33 10.56
CA GLU A 158 15.40 -0.57 11.20
C GLU A 158 15.02 -0.81 12.65
N ILE A 159 15.32 -2.01 13.12
CA ILE A 159 15.29 -2.34 14.54
C ILE A 159 16.73 -2.58 14.96
N ARG A 160 17.20 -1.77 15.91
CA ARG A 160 18.54 -1.87 16.49
C ARG A 160 18.45 -2.49 17.89
N GLY A 161 19.45 -3.28 18.27
CA GLY A 161 19.47 -4.04 19.51
C GLY A 161 20.51 -5.17 19.47
N VAL A 162 20.29 -6.24 20.23
CA VAL A 162 21.16 -7.43 20.23
C VAL A 162 20.65 -8.45 19.20
N PRO A 163 21.39 -8.76 18.12
CA PRO A 163 20.97 -9.76 17.13
C PRO A 163 20.85 -11.15 17.75
N SER A 164 19.74 -11.84 17.50
CA SER A 164 19.45 -13.18 18.05
C SER A 164 20.13 -14.34 17.29
N GLY A 165 20.80 -14.04 16.18
CA GLY A 165 21.30 -15.03 15.21
C GLY A 165 20.19 -15.79 14.46
N ILE A 166 18.92 -15.44 14.68
CA ILE A 166 17.79 -16.00 13.92
C ILE A 166 17.57 -15.12 12.69
N SER A 167 17.55 -15.75 11.52
CA SER A 167 17.17 -15.14 10.27
C SER A 167 15.72 -15.47 9.94
N VAL A 168 14.93 -14.45 9.63
CA VAL A 168 13.51 -14.60 9.26
C VAL A 168 13.33 -14.23 7.78
N ARG A 169 12.65 -15.08 7.02
CA ARG A 169 12.27 -14.82 5.64
C ARG A 169 10.75 -14.74 5.51
N ARG A 170 10.28 -13.80 4.71
CA ARG A 170 8.86 -13.63 4.36
C ARG A 170 8.55 -14.41 3.09
N ARG A 171 7.44 -15.15 3.08
CA ARG A 171 6.89 -15.79 1.87
C ARG A 171 5.40 -15.47 1.75
N SER A 172 5.03 -14.87 0.62
CA SER A 172 3.63 -14.63 0.26
C SER A 172 3.18 -15.70 -0.73
N VAL A 173 1.96 -16.20 -0.56
CA VAL A 173 1.35 -17.18 -1.47
C VAL A 173 -0.01 -16.67 -1.90
N THR A 174 -0.21 -16.44 -3.20
CA THR A 174 -1.55 -16.17 -3.76
C THR A 174 -2.30 -17.49 -3.89
N LEU A 175 -3.44 -17.59 -3.24
CA LEU A 175 -4.31 -18.77 -3.27
C LEU A 175 -5.33 -18.70 -4.41
N GLU A 176 -5.85 -17.51 -4.68
CA GLU A 176 -6.93 -17.27 -5.64
C GLU A 176 -6.82 -15.84 -6.17
N THR A 177 -7.10 -15.66 -7.46
CA THR A 177 -7.31 -14.33 -8.06
C THR A 177 -8.80 -14.08 -8.20
N LEU A 178 -9.26 -12.93 -7.71
CA LEU A 178 -10.65 -12.51 -7.79
C LEU A 178 -10.79 -11.52 -8.97
N PRO A 179 -11.45 -11.89 -10.09
CA PRO A 179 -11.49 -11.04 -11.27
C PRO A 179 -12.26 -9.74 -11.01
N ALA A 180 -11.75 -8.64 -11.55
CA ALA A 180 -12.45 -7.36 -11.57
C ALA A 180 -13.67 -7.44 -12.51
N LYS A 181 -14.79 -6.85 -12.06
CA LYS A 181 -15.95 -6.62 -12.92
C LYS A 181 -15.70 -5.38 -13.79
N THR A 182 -16.32 -5.32 -14.96
CA THR A 182 -16.37 -4.10 -15.79
C THR A 182 -17.78 -3.53 -15.74
N THR A 183 -17.89 -2.23 -15.47
CA THR A 183 -19.13 -1.46 -15.56
C THR A 183 -19.01 -0.40 -16.64
N TYR A 184 -20.13 -0.11 -17.29
CA TYR A 184 -20.21 0.88 -18.34
C TYR A 184 -21.05 2.06 -17.88
N ILE A 185 -20.58 3.28 -18.16
CA ILE A 185 -21.31 4.53 -17.93
C ILE A 185 -21.57 5.15 -19.30
N ASP A 186 -22.83 5.22 -19.70
CA ASP A 186 -23.22 5.84 -20.96
C ASP A 186 -23.16 7.36 -20.83
N ASP A 187 -22.51 8.01 -21.79
CA ASP A 187 -22.31 9.44 -21.84
C ASP A 187 -22.86 9.99 -23.17
N PRO A 188 -24.01 10.69 -23.16
CA PRO A 188 -24.61 11.22 -24.38
C PRO A 188 -23.85 12.43 -24.94
N THR A 189 -22.84 12.95 -24.23
CA THR A 189 -22.01 14.07 -24.70
C THR A 189 -20.81 13.60 -25.52
N LEU A 190 -20.48 12.30 -25.48
CA LEU A 190 -19.38 11.71 -26.22
C LEU A 190 -19.87 11.00 -27.50
N PRO A 191 -19.09 11.03 -28.60
CA PRO A 191 -19.47 10.40 -29.86
C PRO A 191 -19.88 8.93 -29.70
N ALA A 192 -20.96 8.51 -30.35
CA ALA A 192 -21.40 7.12 -30.35
C ALA A 192 -20.25 6.15 -30.70
N GLY A 193 -20.06 5.13 -29.86
CA GLY A 193 -19.03 4.11 -30.07
C GLY A 193 -17.63 4.49 -29.56
N SER A 194 -17.44 5.70 -29.02
CA SER A 194 -16.22 6.03 -28.27
C SER A 194 -16.22 5.33 -26.90
N GLU A 195 -15.05 4.87 -26.45
CA GLU A 195 -14.87 4.31 -25.11
C GLU A 195 -13.65 4.96 -24.44
N THR A 196 -13.84 5.41 -23.20
CA THR A 196 -12.76 5.94 -22.34
C THR A 196 -12.73 5.14 -21.05
N VAL A 197 -11.56 4.60 -20.70
CA VAL A 197 -11.36 3.93 -19.42
C VAL A 197 -11.26 4.98 -18.32
N GLU A 198 -12.30 5.08 -17.49
CA GLU A 198 -12.34 6.00 -16.36
C GLU A 198 -11.61 5.42 -15.15
N LEU A 199 -11.84 4.13 -14.87
CA LEU A 199 -11.09 3.36 -13.88
C LEU A 199 -10.60 2.07 -14.53
N THR A 200 -9.29 1.81 -14.46
CA THR A 200 -8.70 0.61 -15.09
C THR A 200 -9.21 -0.69 -14.45
N GLY A 201 -9.63 -0.62 -13.18
CA GLY A 201 -9.95 -1.78 -12.34
C GLY A 201 -8.70 -2.57 -11.96
N ARG A 202 -8.80 -3.40 -10.92
CA ARG A 202 -7.73 -4.30 -10.48
C ARG A 202 -8.34 -5.58 -9.96
N ASN A 203 -7.78 -6.72 -10.34
CA ASN A 203 -8.18 -7.99 -9.73
C ASN A 203 -7.86 -7.97 -8.23
N GLY A 204 -8.77 -8.53 -7.46
CA GLY A 204 -8.54 -8.87 -6.06
C GLY A 204 -7.80 -10.19 -5.97
N LEU A 205 -7.54 -10.63 -4.73
CA LEU A 205 -6.90 -11.92 -4.49
C LEU A 205 -7.11 -12.40 -3.06
N ARG A 206 -7.01 -13.71 -2.85
CA ARG A 206 -6.80 -14.30 -1.53
C ARG A 206 -5.35 -14.73 -1.40
N SER A 207 -4.72 -14.45 -0.27
CA SER A 207 -3.32 -14.82 -0.03
C SER A 207 -3.07 -15.32 1.38
N GLU A 208 -1.91 -15.95 1.56
CA GLU A 208 -1.34 -16.28 2.86
C GLU A 208 0.07 -15.68 3.00
N GLY A 209 0.36 -15.20 4.21
CA GLY A 209 1.69 -14.76 4.62
C GLY A 209 2.34 -15.81 5.52
N TRP A 210 3.60 -16.12 5.25
CA TRP A 210 4.40 -17.06 6.01
C TRP A 210 5.72 -16.42 6.46
N LEU A 211 6.16 -16.73 7.68
CA LEU A 211 7.50 -16.47 8.17
C LEU A 211 8.27 -17.78 8.27
N GLU A 212 9.47 -17.80 7.71
CA GLU A 212 10.40 -18.93 7.71
C GLU A 212 11.61 -18.56 8.56
N PHE A 213 11.79 -19.28 9.67
CA PHE A 213 12.85 -19.05 10.64
C PHE A 213 14.01 -19.99 10.37
N SER A 214 15.23 -19.47 10.42
CA SER A 214 16.46 -20.24 10.26
C SER A 214 17.56 -19.73 11.18
N ARG A 215 18.52 -20.59 11.49
CA ARG A 215 19.77 -20.24 12.19
C ARG A 215 20.92 -20.94 11.50
N ASP A 216 21.96 -20.19 11.14
CA ASP A 216 23.15 -20.69 10.44
C ASP A 216 22.79 -21.51 9.18
N GLY A 217 21.79 -21.04 8.43
CA GLY A 217 21.29 -21.70 7.21
C GLY A 217 20.41 -22.92 7.45
N LYS A 218 20.23 -23.38 8.70
CA LYS A 218 19.34 -24.50 9.04
C LYS A 218 17.94 -23.99 9.34
N ALA A 219 16.94 -24.55 8.66
CA ALA A 219 15.54 -24.25 8.91
C ALA A 219 15.13 -24.67 10.33
N LEU A 220 14.40 -23.79 11.02
CA LEU A 220 13.90 -24.03 12.37
C LEU A 220 12.38 -24.24 12.35
N ALA A 221 11.64 -23.34 11.73
CA ALA A 221 10.18 -23.36 11.70
C ALA A 221 9.65 -22.56 10.51
N ALA A 222 8.42 -22.86 10.10
CA ALA A 222 7.63 -22.01 9.22
C ALA A 222 6.26 -21.78 9.85
N VAL A 223 5.87 -20.52 10.02
CA VAL A 223 4.62 -20.12 10.66
C VAL A 223 3.80 -19.28 9.70
N ARG A 224 2.54 -19.68 9.48
CA ARG A 224 1.58 -18.85 8.75
C ARG A 224 1.12 -17.72 9.68
N ILE A 225 1.35 -16.48 9.29
CA ILE A 225 1.02 -15.32 10.11
C ILE A 225 -0.41 -14.83 9.88
N ARG A 226 -0.94 -14.98 8.67
CA ARG A 226 -2.32 -14.61 8.33
C ARG A 226 -2.76 -15.15 6.97
N ARG A 227 -4.06 -15.08 6.75
CA ARG A 227 -4.73 -15.28 5.46
C ARG A 227 -5.64 -14.08 5.20
N ASP A 228 -5.48 -13.47 4.04
CA ASP A 228 -6.18 -12.22 3.71
C ASP A 228 -7.02 -12.38 2.45
N CYS A 229 -8.00 -11.48 2.32
CA CYS A 229 -8.82 -11.31 1.14
C CYS A 229 -8.78 -9.85 0.74
N TYR A 230 -8.21 -9.57 -0.43
CA TYR A 230 -8.20 -8.25 -1.04
C TYR A 230 -9.27 -8.21 -2.13
N LEU A 231 -10.14 -7.20 -2.06
CA LEU A 231 -11.28 -7.06 -2.95
C LEU A 231 -10.83 -6.63 -4.36
N PRO A 232 -11.50 -7.10 -5.42
CA PRO A 232 -11.32 -6.54 -6.75
C PRO A 232 -11.87 -5.11 -6.80
N GLN A 233 -11.19 -4.26 -7.57
CA GLN A 233 -11.66 -2.94 -7.94
C GLN A 233 -12.28 -2.99 -9.33
N THR A 234 -13.52 -2.54 -9.46
CA THR A 234 -14.26 -2.52 -10.72
C THR A 234 -13.55 -1.65 -11.76
N ARG A 235 -13.51 -2.13 -13.00
CA ARG A 235 -13.12 -1.35 -14.18
C ARG A 235 -14.33 -0.54 -14.65
N VAL A 236 -14.17 0.76 -14.82
CA VAL A 236 -15.24 1.65 -15.32
C VAL A 236 -14.87 2.14 -16.70
N ILE A 237 -15.74 1.87 -17.68
CA ILE A 237 -15.61 2.36 -19.05
C ILE A 237 -16.74 3.33 -19.33
N ARG A 238 -16.39 4.57 -19.67
CA ARG A 238 -17.33 5.57 -20.15
C ARG A 238 -17.53 5.40 -21.65
N ARG A 239 -18.76 5.21 -22.10
CA ARG A 239 -19.09 4.98 -23.51
C ARG A 239 -19.86 6.17 -24.09
N GLY A 240 -19.42 6.68 -25.22
CA GLY A 240 -20.18 7.69 -25.94
C GLY A 240 -21.42 7.12 -26.59
N THR A 241 -22.53 7.82 -26.39
CA THR A 241 -23.87 7.46 -26.89
C THR A 241 -24.54 8.62 -27.63
N ALA A 242 -23.79 9.68 -27.96
CA ALA A 242 -24.30 10.81 -28.73
C ALA A 242 -24.95 10.32 -30.03
N LEU A 243 -26.22 10.65 -30.22
CA LEU A 243 -26.94 10.31 -31.45
C LEU A 243 -26.28 11.00 -32.63
N HIS A 244 -25.95 10.25 -33.68
CA HIS A 244 -25.56 10.82 -34.96
C HIS A 244 -26.70 11.70 -35.46
N GLN A 245 -26.51 13.02 -35.49
CA GLN A 245 -27.33 13.88 -36.33
C GLN A 245 -26.85 13.67 -37.77
N GLU A 246 -27.56 12.84 -38.54
CA GLU A 246 -27.46 12.88 -39.99
C GLU A 246 -27.92 14.27 -40.44
N ASN A 247 -26.98 15.11 -40.89
CA ASN A 247 -27.33 16.31 -41.64
C ASN A 247 -28.02 15.85 -42.93
N GLN A 248 -29.33 16.02 -43.00
CA GLN A 248 -30.06 16.02 -44.27
C GLN A 248 -29.60 17.24 -45.07
N GLU A 249 -28.53 17.11 -45.84
CA GLU A 249 -28.19 18.07 -46.88
C GLU A 249 -29.25 17.97 -48.00
N ASN A 250 -30.16 18.95 -47.99
CA ASN A 250 -30.99 19.47 -49.06
C ASN A 250 -31.02 18.67 -50.39
N ILE A 251 -32.10 17.93 -50.60
CA ILE A 251 -32.58 17.59 -51.95
C ILE A 251 -33.11 18.89 -52.57
N VAL A 252 -32.25 19.61 -53.28
CA VAL A 252 -32.69 20.69 -54.17
C VAL A 252 -33.17 20.02 -55.45
N GLY A 253 -34.49 20.06 -55.67
CA GLY A 253 -35.12 19.47 -56.85
C GLY A 253 -34.60 20.08 -58.14
N GLU A 254 -34.03 19.25 -59.01
CA GLU A 254 -33.78 19.61 -60.40
C GLU A 254 -35.11 19.73 -61.15
N GLY A 255 -35.34 20.92 -61.70
CA GLY A 255 -36.52 21.29 -62.45
C GLY A 255 -36.67 20.48 -63.74
N VAL A 256 -37.91 20.07 -63.99
CA VAL A 256 -38.37 19.52 -65.26
C VAL A 256 -38.30 20.61 -66.34
N THR A 257 -37.43 20.44 -67.33
CA THR A 257 -37.48 21.19 -68.59
C THR A 257 -38.45 20.52 -69.58
N PRO A 258 -39.45 21.23 -70.15
CA PRO A 258 -40.20 20.71 -71.29
C PRO A 258 -39.47 20.99 -72.61
N SER A 259 -39.52 19.98 -73.46
CA SER A 259 -38.93 19.88 -74.80
C SER A 259 -39.52 20.90 -75.80
N ARG A 260 -38.65 21.43 -76.67
CA ARG A 260 -38.97 22.31 -77.81
C ARG A 260 -39.51 21.51 -79.01
N PHE A 261 -40.56 22.03 -79.67
CA PHE A 261 -40.81 21.91 -81.12
C PHE A 261 -41.41 23.25 -81.61
N HIS A 262 -40.68 24.04 -82.41
CA HIS A 262 -40.83 24.22 -83.89
C HIS A 262 -42.18 24.89 -84.28
N THR A 263 -42.27 26.03 -85.00
CA THR A 263 -41.84 26.26 -86.41
C THR A 263 -42.14 27.73 -86.81
N PHE A 264 -41.25 28.34 -87.60
CA PHE A 264 -41.33 29.39 -88.67
C PHE A 264 -42.67 30.14 -88.91
N TYR A 265 -42.73 31.43 -89.28
CA TYR A 265 -41.92 32.33 -90.12
C TYR A 265 -41.98 33.77 -89.56
#